data_AF-A0A2T4Z516-F1
#
_entry.id   AF-A0A2T4Z516-F1
#
_cell.length_a   1.000
_cell.length_b   1.000
_cell.length_c   1.000
_cell.angle_alpha   90.00
_cell.angle_beta   90.00
_cell.angle_gamma   90.00
#
_symmetry.space_group_name_H-M   'P 1'
#
loop_
_entity.id
_entity.type
_entity.pdbx_description
1 polymer ?
#
loop_
_entity_poly.entity_id
_entity_poly.type
_entity_poly.pdbx_seq_one_letter_code
_entity_poly.pdbx_strand_id
1 'polypeptide(L)'
;MTTRWMRAAALVGLMAAGPALAAEDYGAWPLLRDPFPSTGGGGVMIGGYDPIVADGRCRTAFTATLPDGAVYRNRAEFDAVPAQGGILCTNGRWRSEDGSAEGTTPFRVFIRDGVKRMPPD
;
A
#
# COMPACT_ATOMS: atom_id res chain seq x y z
N MET A 1 3.68 -49.23 -51.63
CA MET A 1 3.53 -48.80 -50.22
C MET A 1 4.12 -47.41 -50.10
N THR A 2 3.27 -46.39 -50.02
CA THR A 2 3.62 -44.97 -50.15
C THR A 2 3.68 -44.29 -48.78
N THR A 3 4.82 -43.66 -48.50
CA THR A 3 5.16 -42.89 -47.30
C THR A 3 4.21 -41.71 -47.10
N ARG A 4 3.51 -41.65 -45.97
CA ARG A 4 2.66 -40.51 -45.58
C ARG A 4 3.41 -39.62 -44.60
N TRP A 5 3.60 -38.39 -45.01
CA TRP A 5 4.35 -37.35 -44.30
C TRP A 5 3.53 -36.81 -43.12
N MET A 6 4.18 -36.72 -41.96
CA MET A 6 3.69 -36.04 -40.76
C MET A 6 3.76 -34.52 -40.98
N ARG A 7 2.63 -33.81 -40.80
CA ARG A 7 2.60 -32.35 -40.65
C ARG A 7 2.04 -32.04 -39.27
N ALA A 8 2.93 -31.85 -38.29
CA ALA A 8 2.59 -31.23 -37.02
C ALA A 8 2.58 -29.71 -37.23
N ALA A 9 1.40 -29.09 -37.16
CA ALA A 9 1.26 -27.64 -37.15
C ALA A 9 1.50 -27.14 -35.71
N ALA A 10 2.63 -26.47 -35.49
CA ALA A 10 2.89 -25.75 -34.24
C ALA A 10 2.14 -24.41 -34.28
N LEU A 11 1.03 -24.30 -33.54
CA LEU A 11 0.38 -23.02 -33.26
C LEU A 11 1.15 -22.33 -32.13
N VAL A 12 1.92 -21.31 -32.48
CA VAL A 12 2.56 -20.38 -31.56
C VAL A 12 1.46 -19.57 -30.86
N GLY A 13 1.27 -19.80 -29.56
CA GLY A 13 0.39 -18.99 -28.73
C GLY A 13 1.00 -17.59 -28.54
N LEU A 14 0.37 -16.57 -29.13
CA LEU A 14 0.59 -15.18 -28.75
C LEU A 14 0.10 -15.01 -27.31
N MET A 15 1.00 -14.99 -26.34
CA MET A 15 0.69 -14.43 -25.03
C MET A 15 0.53 -12.92 -25.20
N ALA A 16 -0.69 -12.43 -24.97
CA ALA A 16 -0.96 -11.01 -24.84
C ALA A 16 -0.24 -10.50 -23.58
N ALA A 17 0.94 -9.90 -23.76
CA ALA A 17 1.55 -9.06 -22.74
C ALA A 17 0.66 -7.82 -22.60
N GLY A 18 -0.21 -7.81 -21.59
CA GLY A 18 -0.86 -6.58 -21.14
C GLY A 18 0.19 -5.54 -20.77
N PRO A 19 -0.14 -4.23 -20.78
CA PRO A 19 0.81 -3.20 -20.41
C PRO A 19 1.24 -3.46 -18.96
N ALA A 20 2.49 -3.87 -18.79
CA ALA A 20 3.13 -3.85 -17.49
C ALA A 20 3.27 -2.37 -17.12
N LEU A 21 2.33 -1.83 -16.33
CA LEU A 21 2.64 -0.69 -15.49
C LEU A 21 3.94 -1.07 -14.79
N ALA A 22 5.00 -0.29 -15.02
CA ALA A 22 6.26 -0.53 -14.35
C ALA A 22 5.96 -0.65 -12.86
N ALA A 23 6.24 -1.83 -12.29
CA ALA A 23 6.00 -2.05 -10.88
C ALA A 23 6.79 -0.97 -10.12
N GLU A 24 6.07 -0.12 -9.40
CA GLU A 24 6.64 1.01 -8.68
C GLU A 24 7.77 0.52 -7.75
N ASP A 25 8.95 1.16 -7.75
CA ASP A 25 10.05 0.75 -6.88
C ASP A 25 9.79 1.20 -5.43
N TYR A 26 9.11 0.35 -4.67
CA TYR A 26 8.80 0.60 -3.26
C TYR A 26 10.05 0.62 -2.38
N GLY A 27 11.17 0.07 -2.85
CA GLY A 27 12.45 0.13 -2.15
C GLY A 27 13.06 1.53 -2.18
N ALA A 28 12.79 2.31 -3.23
CA ALA A 28 13.26 3.68 -3.40
C ALA A 28 12.39 4.73 -2.70
N TRP A 29 11.18 4.36 -2.25
CA TRP A 29 10.31 5.24 -1.48
C TRP A 29 11.01 5.82 -0.25
N PRO A 30 10.76 7.09 0.12
CA PRO A 30 11.32 7.66 1.34
C PRO A 30 10.90 6.86 2.58
N LEU A 31 11.72 6.92 3.63
CA LEU A 31 11.37 6.35 4.93
C LEU A 31 10.07 7.00 5.44
N LEU A 32 9.25 6.20 6.14
CA LEU A 32 8.07 6.72 6.82
C LEU A 32 8.53 7.72 7.88
N ARG A 33 8.09 8.97 7.72
CA ARG A 33 8.40 10.08 8.64
C ARG A 33 7.34 10.15 9.73
N ASP A 34 7.71 10.69 10.88
CA ASP A 34 6.79 11.01 11.96
C ASP A 34 7.16 12.38 12.56
N PRO A 35 6.25 13.37 12.55
CA PRO A 35 4.95 13.38 11.87
C PRO A 35 5.09 13.57 10.36
N PHE A 36 3.99 13.38 9.61
CA PHE A 36 3.91 13.69 8.18
C PHE A 36 2.57 14.35 7.81
N PRO A 37 2.50 15.13 6.71
CA PRO A 37 1.25 15.75 6.27
C PRO A 37 0.18 14.73 5.89
N SER A 38 -1.07 14.97 6.28
CA SER A 38 -2.20 14.15 5.86
C SER A 38 -2.41 14.22 4.35
N THR A 39 -2.68 13.07 3.73
CA THR A 39 -3.07 12.99 2.32
C THR A 39 -4.43 13.65 2.05
N GLY A 40 -5.23 13.90 3.08
CA GLY A 40 -6.50 14.65 2.96
C GLY A 40 -6.32 16.17 2.88
N GLY A 41 -5.11 16.68 3.06
CA GLY A 41 -4.82 18.12 3.02
C GLY A 41 -5.23 18.88 4.29
N GLY A 42 -5.44 20.19 4.16
CA GLY A 42 -5.92 21.06 5.26
C GLY A 42 -4.89 21.38 6.34
N GLY A 43 -3.60 21.12 6.11
CA GLY A 43 -2.55 21.34 7.10
C GLY A 43 -2.59 20.36 8.29
N VAL A 44 -3.37 19.27 8.19
CA VAL A 44 -3.45 18.25 9.22
C VAL A 44 -2.16 17.44 9.23
N MET A 45 -1.58 17.26 10.41
CA MET A 45 -0.37 16.46 10.63
C MET A 45 -0.72 15.11 11.26
N ILE A 46 -0.23 14.03 10.65
CA ILE A 46 -0.39 12.67 11.12
C ILE A 46 0.81 12.28 11.97
N GLY A 47 0.56 11.81 13.19
CA GLY A 47 1.61 11.46 14.15
C GLY A 47 1.47 10.03 14.71
N GLY A 48 2.60 9.47 15.17
CA GLY A 48 2.66 8.16 15.84
C GLY A 48 2.31 6.98 14.93
N TYR A 49 2.43 7.16 13.61
CA TYR A 49 2.01 6.19 12.62
C TYR A 49 3.03 5.04 12.52
N ASP A 50 2.73 3.92 13.16
CA ASP A 50 3.57 2.74 13.17
C ASP A 50 2.76 1.47 12.80
N PRO A 51 2.65 1.12 11.51
CA PRO A 51 1.86 -0.03 11.09
C PRO A 51 2.54 -1.36 11.41
N ILE A 52 1.79 -2.23 12.08
CA ILE A 52 2.18 -3.60 12.40
C ILE A 52 1.41 -4.55 11.49
N VAL A 53 2.12 -5.51 10.90
CA VAL A 53 1.53 -6.54 10.03
C VAL A 53 1.15 -7.76 10.88
N ALA A 54 -0.12 -8.14 10.87
CA ALA A 54 -0.63 -9.36 11.49
C ALA A 54 -1.92 -9.81 10.78
N ASP A 55 -2.11 -11.13 10.64
CA ASP A 55 -3.34 -11.73 10.10
C ASP A 55 -3.76 -11.20 8.72
N GLY A 56 -2.79 -10.95 7.82
CA GLY A 56 -3.06 -10.41 6.48
C GLY A 56 -3.54 -8.94 6.47
N ARG A 57 -3.34 -8.22 7.58
CA ARG A 57 -3.69 -6.80 7.73
C ARG A 57 -2.50 -6.00 8.23
N CYS A 58 -2.42 -4.73 7.84
CA CYS A 58 -1.58 -3.76 8.57
C CYS A 58 -2.48 -2.91 9.45
N ARG A 59 -2.14 -2.76 10.72
CA ARG A 59 -2.90 -1.95 11.68
C ARG A 59 -2.02 -0.93 12.36
N THR A 60 -2.55 0.26 12.57
CA THR A 60 -1.84 1.30 13.32
C THR A 60 -2.81 2.22 14.06
N ALA A 61 -2.36 2.74 15.19
CA ALA A 61 -3.00 3.90 15.82
C ALA A 61 -2.26 5.15 15.37
N PHE A 62 -2.95 6.28 15.29
CA PHE A 62 -2.34 7.55 14.90
C PHE A 62 -3.06 8.74 15.50
N THR A 63 -2.39 9.89 15.52
CA THR A 63 -3.01 11.18 15.79
C THR A 63 -3.22 11.96 14.51
N ALA A 64 -4.33 12.69 14.43
CA ALA A 64 -4.52 13.77 13.47
C ALA A 64 -4.50 15.09 14.24
N THR A 65 -3.49 15.92 13.99
CA THR A 65 -3.34 17.23 14.62
C THR A 65 -3.75 18.31 13.62
N LEU A 66 -4.78 19.08 13.94
CA LEU A 66 -5.26 20.18 13.10
C LEU A 66 -4.35 21.41 13.23
N PRO A 67 -4.42 22.37 12.28
CA PRO A 67 -3.64 23.60 12.34
C PRO A 67 -3.89 24.46 13.59
N ASP A 68 -5.06 24.33 14.22
CA ASP A 68 -5.42 25.02 15.46
C ASP A 68 -4.89 24.32 16.74
N GLY A 69 -4.23 23.17 16.58
CA GLY A 69 -3.66 22.37 17.66
C GLY A 69 -4.59 21.30 18.22
N ALA A 70 -5.84 21.18 17.74
CA ALA A 70 -6.72 20.09 18.15
C ALA A 70 -6.14 18.73 17.73
N VAL A 71 -6.16 17.74 18.64
CA VAL A 71 -5.59 16.40 18.42
C VAL A 71 -6.68 15.34 18.52
N TYR A 72 -6.84 14.56 17.46
CA TYR A 72 -7.77 13.44 17.38
C TYR A 72 -7.03 12.11 17.35
N ARG A 73 -7.51 11.12 18.12
CA ARG A 73 -6.97 9.77 18.16
C ARG A 73 -7.74 8.88 17.21
N ASN A 74 -7.01 8.13 16.39
CA ASN A 74 -7.58 7.33 15.32
C ASN A 74 -6.89 5.96 15.24
N ARG A 75 -7.56 5.03 14.56
CA ARG A 75 -6.98 3.74 14.13
C ARG A 75 -7.19 3.56 12.64
N ALA A 76 -6.18 3.03 11.97
CA ALA A 76 -6.25 2.63 10.57
C ALA A 76 -5.98 1.14 10.39
N GLU A 77 -6.64 0.55 9.40
CA GLU A 77 -6.43 -0.81 8.94
C GLU A 77 -6.27 -0.82 7.42
N PHE A 78 -5.33 -1.63 6.95
CA PHE A 78 -4.99 -1.83 5.54
C PHE A 78 -5.04 -3.32 5.20
N ASP A 79 -5.20 -3.59 3.91
CA ASP A 79 -4.85 -4.88 3.34
C ASP A 79 -3.32 -5.04 3.37
N ALA A 80 -2.81 -6.18 3.81
CA ALA A 80 -1.38 -6.51 3.73
C ALA A 80 -1.12 -7.39 2.50
N VAL A 81 -0.55 -6.80 1.45
CA VAL A 81 -0.30 -7.48 0.17
C VAL A 81 1.19 -7.79 0.01
N PRO A 82 1.60 -9.04 -0.21
CA PRO A 82 2.99 -9.36 -0.53
C PRO A 82 3.46 -8.65 -1.80
N ALA A 83 4.59 -7.95 -1.74
CA ALA A 83 5.16 -7.23 -2.87
C ALA A 83 6.68 -7.06 -2.71
N GLN A 84 7.47 -7.31 -3.77
CA GLN A 84 8.91 -7.00 -3.82
C GLN A 84 9.74 -7.46 -2.59
N GLY A 85 9.42 -8.65 -2.07
CA GLY A 85 10.07 -9.22 -0.88
C GLY A 85 9.65 -8.60 0.45
N GLY A 86 8.66 -7.70 0.46
CA GLY A 86 8.05 -7.11 1.65
C GLY A 86 6.52 -7.15 1.59
N ILE A 87 5.89 -6.26 2.35
CA ILE A 87 4.44 -6.10 2.46
C ILE A 87 4.07 -4.67 2.06
N LEU A 88 3.15 -4.54 1.12
CA LEU A 88 2.49 -3.28 0.81
C LEU A 88 1.16 -3.21 1.57
N CYS A 89 1.08 -2.28 2.52
CA CYS A 89 -0.14 -1.88 3.19
C CYS A 89 -0.92 -0.92 2.27
N THR A 90 -2.11 -1.33 1.83
CA THR A 90 -2.93 -0.58 0.87
C THR A 90 -4.42 -0.68 1.20
N ASN A 91 -5.26 0.05 0.46
CA ASN A 91 -6.72 0.11 0.64
C ASN A 91 -7.14 0.48 2.07
N GLY A 92 -6.52 1.55 2.59
CA GLY A 92 -6.66 1.97 3.97
C GLY A 92 -8.07 2.41 4.34
N ARG A 93 -8.50 1.98 5.53
CA ARG A 93 -9.70 2.45 6.21
C ARG A 93 -9.29 2.98 7.57
N TRP A 94 -9.93 4.03 8.05
CA TRP A 94 -9.65 4.60 9.36
C TRP A 94 -10.94 4.97 10.09
N ARG A 95 -10.83 5.08 11.40
CA ARG A 95 -11.89 5.59 12.26
C ARG A 95 -11.31 6.33 13.45
N SER A 96 -12.05 7.31 13.95
CA SER A 96 -11.80 7.92 15.25
C SER A 96 -11.96 6.89 16.36
N GLU A 97 -11.11 6.95 17.38
CA GLU A 97 -11.21 6.03 18.51
C GLU A 97 -12.47 6.26 19.37
N ASP A 98 -13.01 7.47 19.35
CA ASP A 98 -14.27 7.84 20.00
C ASP A 98 -15.52 7.47 19.18
N GLY A 99 -15.35 6.92 17.97
CA GLY A 99 -16.44 6.55 17.08
C GLY A 99 -17.15 7.72 16.39
N SER A 100 -16.61 8.94 16.48
CA SER A 100 -17.24 10.14 15.89
C SER A 100 -17.13 10.22 14.36
N ALA A 101 -16.13 9.59 13.76
CA ALA A 101 -15.88 9.62 12.33
C ALA A 101 -15.18 8.36 11.83
N GLU A 102 -15.33 8.10 10.53
CA GLU A 102 -14.62 7.07 9.80
C GLU A 102 -14.44 7.46 8.34
N GLY A 103 -13.55 6.76 7.65
CA GLY A 103 -13.30 6.99 6.23
C GLY A 103 -12.29 6.03 5.63
N THR A 104 -11.84 6.36 4.43
CA THR A 104 -10.78 5.66 3.72
C THR A 104 -9.57 6.59 3.54
N THR A 105 -8.41 5.99 3.25
CA THR A 105 -7.20 6.73 2.89
C THR A 105 -6.49 6.07 1.71
N PRO A 106 -6.04 6.85 0.71
CA PRO A 106 -5.19 6.35 -0.36
C PRO A 106 -3.74 6.15 0.08
N PHE A 107 -3.40 6.54 1.32
CA PHE A 107 -2.05 6.38 1.85
C PHE A 107 -1.63 4.91 1.82
N ARG A 108 -0.38 4.67 1.44
CA ARG A 108 0.22 3.33 1.35
C ARG A 108 1.46 3.31 2.24
N VAL A 109 1.81 2.13 2.74
CA VAL A 109 3.08 1.93 3.45
C VAL A 109 3.72 0.65 2.96
N PHE A 110 4.99 0.71 2.57
CA PHE A 110 5.76 -0.47 2.24
C PHE A 110 6.64 -0.87 3.43
N ILE A 111 6.60 -2.14 3.81
CA ILE A 111 7.33 -2.68 4.95
C ILE A 111 8.20 -3.85 4.47
N ARG A 112 9.52 -3.76 4.68
CA ARG A 112 10.47 -4.83 4.39
C ARG A 112 11.59 -4.82 5.42
N ASP A 113 11.88 -5.98 6.01
CA ASP A 113 12.92 -6.14 7.03
C ASP A 113 12.80 -5.15 8.20
N GLY A 114 11.56 -4.86 8.62
CA GLY A 114 11.25 -3.88 9.67
C GLY A 114 11.32 -2.41 9.23
N VAL A 115 11.87 -2.12 8.05
CA VAL A 115 11.93 -0.77 7.48
C VAL A 115 10.58 -0.41 6.87
N LYS A 116 10.04 0.74 7.28
CA LYS A 116 8.76 1.27 6.81
C LYS A 116 9.01 2.47 5.90
N ARG A 117 8.38 2.48 4.72
CA ARG A 117 8.53 3.50 3.68
C ARG A 117 7.16 4.03 3.27
N MET A 118 7.11 5.32 2.96
CA MET A 118 5.90 6.02 2.49
C MET A 118 6.09 6.45 1.03
N PRO A 119 5.00 6.59 0.25
CA PRO A 119 5.07 7.17 -1.09
C PRO A 119 5.81 8.52 -1.09
N PRO A 120 6.51 8.87 -2.17
CA PRO A 120 7.01 10.23 -2.34
C PRO A 120 5.84 11.23 -2.38
N ASP A 121 6.11 12.44 -1.90
CA ASP A 121 5.16 13.57 -1.92
C ASP A 121 4.86 14.02 -3.37
#